data_AF-A0A068RUZ6-F1
#
_entry.id   AF-A0A068RUZ6-F1
#
_cell.length_a   1.000
_cell.length_b   1.000
_cell.length_c   1.000
_cell.angle_alpha   90.00
_cell.angle_beta   90.00
_cell.angle_gamma   90.00
#
_symmetry.space_group_name_H-M   'P 1'
#
loop_
_entity.id
_entity.type
_entity.pdbx_description
1 polymer ?
#
loop_
_entity_poly.entity_id
_entity_poly.type
_entity_poly.pdbx_seq_one_letter_code
_entity_poly.pdbx_strand_id
1 'polypeptide(L)'
;MSLVDDIVQSVMTPGYTATGVIKVMFYAFYMLFATLAAMVIMTGGNLHVVALLLLSICLFLTIKWFITEMDKIRKQAPPPPAPSMEETKKEL
;
A
#
# COMPACT_ATOMS: atom_id res chain seq x y z
N MET A 1 10.92 2.01 -24.53
CA MET A 1 10.85 1.00 -23.46
C MET A 1 11.52 1.58 -22.22
N SER A 2 10.84 2.46 -21.47
CA SER A 2 11.40 3.03 -20.22
C SER A 2 10.37 3.30 -19.12
N LEU A 3 9.07 3.32 -19.44
CA LEU A 3 8.02 3.55 -18.43
C LEU A 3 8.00 2.47 -17.33
N VAL A 4 8.24 1.21 -17.69
CA VAL A 4 8.24 0.11 -16.73
C VAL A 4 9.49 0.14 -15.84
N ASP A 5 10.64 0.50 -16.42
CA ASP A 5 11.93 0.58 -15.71
C ASP A 5 11.95 1.73 -14.70
N ASP A 6 11.40 2.88 -15.08
CA ASP A 6 11.27 4.06 -14.21
C ASP A 6 10.30 3.78 -13.04
N ILE A 7 9.19 3.08 -13.30
CA ILE A 7 8.23 2.64 -12.27
C ILE A 7 8.86 1.62 -11.32
N VAL A 8 9.62 0.65 -11.84
CA VAL A 8 10.32 -0.36 -11.02
C VAL A 8 11.41 0.29 -10.17
N GLN A 9 12.18 1.23 -10.72
CA GLN A 9 13.22 1.95 -9.99
C GLN A 9 12.64 2.91 -8.93
N SER A 10 11.49 3.53 -9.19
CA SER A 10 10.75 4.36 -8.22
C SER A 10 10.08 3.51 -7.12
N VAL A 11 9.67 2.27 -7.43
CA VAL A 11 9.22 1.28 -6.44
C VAL A 11 10.37 0.74 -5.59
N MET A 12 11.57 0.61 -6.18
CA MET A 12 12.77 0.06 -5.52
C MET A 12 13.56 1.09 -4.73
N THR A 13 13.24 2.39 -4.80
CA THR A 13 13.89 3.42 -3.97
C THR A 13 13.11 3.56 -2.64
N PRO A 14 13.52 2.87 -1.58
CA PRO A 14 12.66 2.56 -0.44
C PRO A 14 12.86 3.62 0.64
N GLY A 15 11.89 4.52 0.82
CA GLY A 15 11.96 5.44 1.95
C GLY A 15 10.83 6.46 2.02
N TYR A 16 10.53 7.12 0.91
CA TYR A 16 9.68 8.33 0.94
C TYR A 16 8.27 8.14 0.35
N THR A 17 8.04 7.09 -0.44
CA THR A 17 6.83 6.94 -1.27
C THR A 17 5.79 5.97 -0.67
N ALA A 18 5.53 6.02 0.64
CA ALA A 18 4.43 5.22 1.20
C ALA A 18 3.10 5.57 0.51
N THR A 19 2.78 6.86 0.38
CA THR A 19 1.51 7.33 -0.21
C THR A 19 1.38 7.05 -1.71
N GLY A 20 2.47 7.11 -2.48
CA GLY A 20 2.45 6.93 -3.93
C GLY A 20 2.17 5.48 -4.33
N VAL A 21 2.87 4.52 -3.71
CA VAL A 21 2.67 3.09 -3.96
C VAL A 21 1.27 2.64 -3.54
N ILE A 22 0.77 3.13 -2.41
CA ILE A 22 -0.58 2.84 -1.92
C ILE A 22 -1.65 3.28 -2.95
N LYS A 23 -1.49 4.45 -3.56
CA LYS A 23 -2.41 4.93 -4.61
C LYS A 23 -2.38 4.06 -5.87
N VAL A 24 -1.20 3.67 -6.33
CA VAL A 24 -1.05 2.78 -7.51
C VAL A 24 -1.69 1.42 -7.23
N MET A 25 -1.50 0.88 -6.03
CA MET A 25 -2.09 -0.39 -5.64
C MET A 25 -3.63 -0.32 -5.62
N PHE A 26 -4.21 0.73 -5.06
CA PHE A 26 -5.67 0.95 -5.12
C PHE A 26 -6.19 1.07 -6.56
N TYR A 27 -5.45 1.73 -7.44
CA TYR A 27 -5.82 1.87 -8.84
C TYR A 27 -5.82 0.52 -9.58
N ALA A 28 -4.82 -0.32 -9.33
CA ALA A 28 -4.76 -1.68 -9.88
C ALA A 28 -5.92 -2.55 -9.39
N PHE A 29 -6.28 -2.48 -8.11
CA PHE A 29 -7.46 -3.17 -7.57
C PHE A 29 -8.76 -2.67 -8.21
N TYR A 30 -8.89 -1.37 -8.46
CA TYR A 30 -10.09 -0.80 -9.10
C TYR A 30 -10.25 -1.27 -10.54
N MET A 31 -9.16 -1.29 -11.32
CA MET A 31 -9.11 -1.87 -12.67
C MET A 31 -9.50 -3.35 -12.67
N LEU A 32 -8.99 -4.11 -11.70
CA LEU A 32 -9.30 -5.52 -11.54
C LEU A 32 -10.79 -5.71 -11.21
N PHE A 33 -11.32 -4.92 -10.28
CA PHE A 33 -12.74 -4.96 -9.92
C PHE A 33 -13.65 -4.61 -11.10
N ALA A 34 -13.29 -3.58 -11.89
CA ALA A 34 -14.02 -3.19 -13.08
C ALA A 34 -14.01 -4.31 -14.15
N THR A 35 -12.86 -4.96 -14.35
CA THR A 35 -12.72 -6.08 -15.28
C THR A 35 -13.55 -7.29 -14.83
N LEU A 36 -13.50 -7.64 -13.55
CA LEU A 36 -14.33 -8.71 -12.99
C LEU A 36 -15.82 -8.37 -13.09
N ALA A 37 -16.23 -7.15 -12.76
CA ALA A 37 -17.62 -6.73 -12.85
C ALA A 37 -18.14 -6.80 -14.29
N ALA A 38 -17.36 -6.36 -15.28
CA ALA A 38 -17.69 -6.50 -16.69
C ALA A 38 -17.88 -7.97 -17.10
N MET A 39 -16.98 -8.85 -16.68
CA MET A 39 -17.08 -10.29 -16.92
C MET A 39 -18.26 -10.95 -16.20
N VAL A 40 -18.60 -10.53 -14.97
CA VAL A 40 -19.77 -11.01 -14.21
C VAL A 40 -21.05 -10.75 -14.99
N ILE A 41 -21.19 -9.53 -15.51
CA ILE A 41 -22.39 -9.13 -16.27
C ILE A 41 -22.47 -9.93 -17.58
N MET A 42 -21.35 -10.12 -18.29
CA MET A 42 -21.33 -10.93 -19.52
C MET A 42 -21.59 -12.42 -19.30
N THR A 43 -21.22 -12.97 -18.13
CA THR A 43 -21.28 -14.43 -17.87
C THR A 43 -22.62 -14.89 -17.24
N GLY A 44 -23.52 -13.97 -16.87
CA GLY A 44 -24.91 -14.31 -16.55
C GLY A 44 -25.15 -15.01 -15.19
N GLY A 45 -24.35 -14.70 -14.15
CA GLY A 45 -24.68 -15.11 -12.78
C GLY A 45 -24.22 -16.51 -12.37
N ASN A 46 -23.14 -17.03 -12.95
CA ASN A 46 -22.55 -18.30 -12.53
C ASN A 46 -21.79 -18.16 -11.18
N LEU A 47 -22.01 -19.10 -10.25
CA LEU A 47 -21.42 -19.09 -8.89
C LEU A 47 -19.89 -18.89 -8.90
N HIS A 48 -19.22 -19.40 -9.94
CA HIS A 48 -17.79 -19.25 -10.15
C HIS A 48 -17.34 -17.78 -10.20
N VAL A 49 -18.12 -16.90 -10.84
CA VAL A 49 -17.73 -15.49 -11.00
C VAL A 49 -17.99 -14.69 -9.72
N VAL A 50 -18.99 -15.11 -8.93
CA VAL A 50 -19.22 -14.56 -7.58
C VAL A 50 -18.04 -14.88 -6.65
N ALA A 51 -17.47 -16.08 -6.74
CA ALA A 51 -16.29 -16.46 -5.97
C ALA A 51 -15.08 -15.58 -6.31
N LEU A 52 -14.87 -15.27 -7.60
CA LEU A 52 -13.80 -14.37 -8.04
C LEU A 52 -14.00 -12.93 -7.53
N LEU A 53 -15.24 -12.42 -7.55
CA LEU A 53 -15.56 -11.11 -6.99
C LEU A 53 -15.30 -11.06 -5.48
N LEU A 54 -15.76 -12.07 -4.74
CA LEU A 54 -15.60 -12.17 -3.28
C LEU A 54 -14.12 -12.27 -2.89
N LEU A 55 -13.35 -13.08 -3.63
CA LEU A 55 -11.91 -13.21 -3.43
C LEU A 55 -11.19 -11.88 -3.64
N SER A 56 -11.56 -11.11 -4.66
CA SER A 56 -11.03 -9.75 -4.90
C SER A 56 -11.32 -8.80 -3.73
N ILE A 57 -12.55 -8.80 -3.20
CA ILE A 57 -12.92 -7.99 -2.01
C ILE A 57 -12.08 -8.40 -0.80
N CYS A 58 -11.96 -9.70 -0.54
CA CYS A 58 -11.21 -10.23 0.59
C CYS A 58 -9.74 -9.79 0.53
N LEU A 59 -9.16 -9.82 -0.67
CA LEU A 59 -7.79 -9.39 -0.92
C LEU A 59 -7.61 -7.88 -0.74
N PHE A 60 -8.58 -7.07 -1.21
CA PHE A 60 -8.58 -5.62 -0.99
C PHE A 60 -8.65 -5.25 0.51
N LEU A 61 -9.51 -5.92 1.29
CA LEU A 61 -9.62 -5.71 2.73
C LEU A 61 -8.30 -6.06 3.44
N THR A 62 -7.71 -7.19 3.07
CA THR A 62 -6.42 -7.65 3.62
C THR A 62 -5.32 -6.61 3.38
N ILE A 63 -5.23 -6.08 2.17
CA ILE A 63 -4.27 -5.04 1.80
C ILE A 63 -4.51 -3.73 2.59
N LYS A 64 -5.77 -3.25 2.66
CA LYS A 64 -6.12 -2.05 3.44
C LYS A 64 -5.69 -2.17 4.89
N TRP A 65 -5.95 -3.34 5.49
CA TRP A 65 -5.57 -3.63 6.85
C TRP A 65 -4.05 -3.69 7.00
N PHE A 66 -3.35 -4.38 6.10
CA PHE A 66 -1.88 -4.49 6.08
C PHE A 66 -1.18 -3.13 6.02
N ILE A 67 -1.63 -2.23 5.14
CA ILE A 67 -1.06 -0.87 5.04
C ILE A 67 -1.26 -0.09 6.34
N THR A 68 -2.45 -0.17 6.92
CA THR A 68 -2.78 0.53 8.18
C THR A 68 -1.90 0.02 9.31
N GLU A 69 -1.65 -1.28 9.36
CA GLU A 69 -0.79 -1.89 10.36
C GLU A 69 0.68 -1.50 10.17
N MET A 70 1.17 -1.44 8.94
CA MET A 70 2.51 -0.94 8.65
C MET A 70 2.71 0.53 9.05
N ASP A 71 1.70 1.39 8.85
CA ASP A 71 1.77 2.79 9.27
C ASP A 71 1.87 2.91 10.80
N LYS A 72 1.10 2.12 11.55
CA LYS A 72 1.19 2.07 13.01
C LYS A 72 2.58 1.68 13.49
N ILE A 73 3.18 0.64 12.90
CA ILE A 73 4.53 0.17 13.27
C ILE A 73 5.57 1.26 12.97
N ARG A 74 5.48 1.90 11.79
CA ARG A 74 6.38 3.01 11.42
C ARG A 74 6.28 4.19 12.40
N LYS A 75 5.08 4.50 12.86
CA LYS A 75 4.83 5.61 13.79
C LYS A 75 5.23 5.30 15.23
N GLN A 76 5.37 4.01 15.56
CA GLN A 76 5.88 3.52 16.85
C GLN A 76 7.40 3.40 16.90
N ALA A 77 8.13 3.64 15.80
CA ALA A 77 9.57 3.80 15.86
C ALA A 77 9.88 5.01 16.77
N PRO A 78 10.54 4.80 17.92
CA PRO A 78 10.78 5.86 18.89
C PRO A 78 11.62 6.97 18.24
N PRO A 79 11.38 8.25 18.58
CA PRO A 79 12.25 9.33 18.14
C PRO A 79 13.69 8.99 18.56
N PRO A 80 14.71 9.31 17.72
CA PRO A 80 16.10 9.21 18.13
C PRO A 80 16.24 9.91 19.48
N PRO A 81 17.00 9.34 20.45
CA PRO A 81 17.27 10.05 21.69
C PRO A 81 17.77 11.44 21.29
N ALA A 82 17.09 12.47 21.79
CA ALA A 82 17.41 13.86 21.48
C ALA A 82 18.93 14.04 21.62
N PRO A 83 19.60 14.75 20.69
CA PRO A 83 21.01 15.02 20.83
C PRO A 83 21.21 15.68 22.18
N SER A 84 21.86 14.95 23.08
CA SER A 84 22.60 15.40 24.25
C SER A 84 22.62 16.91 24.45
N MET A 85 21.54 17.48 24.98
CA MET A 85 21.56 18.77 25.67
C MET A 85 21.85 18.49 27.15
N GLU A 86 23.02 17.92 27.45
CA GLU A 86 23.49 17.76 28.83
C GLU A 86 24.97 18.14 29.03
N GLU A 87 25.63 18.76 28.04
CA GLU A 87 27.05 19.14 28.16
C GLU A 87 27.33 20.64 28.39
N THR A 88 26.34 21.54 28.34
CA THR A 88 26.58 23.01 28.43
C THR A 88 25.97 23.67 29.68
N LYS A 89 26.13 23.06 30.87
CA LYS A 89 25.85 23.78 32.13
C LYS A 89 26.79 23.46 33.30
N LYS A 90 27.94 22.81 33.06
CA LYS A 90 28.95 22.58 34.09
C LYS A 90 30.15 23.52 34.00
N GLU A 91 30.19 24.42 33.02
CA GLU A 91 31.36 25.30 32.77
C GLU A 91 31.04 26.81 32.81
N LEU A 92 29.89 27.24 33.36
CA LEU A 92 29.61 28.67 33.61
C LEU A 92 29.05 28.92 35.01
#